data_AF-A0A3B3S5X9-F1
#
_entry.id   AF-A0A3B3S5X9-F1
#
_cell.length_a   1.000
_cell.length_b   1.000
_cell.length_c   1.000
_cell.angle_alpha   90.00
_cell.angle_beta   90.00
_cell.angle_gamma   90.00
#
_symmetry.space_group_name_H-M   'P 1'
#
loop_
_entity.id
_entity.type
_entity.pdbx_description
1 polymer ?
#
loop_
_entity_poly.entity_id
_entity_poly.type
_entity_poly.pdbx_seq_one_letter_code
_entity_poly.pdbx_strand_id
1 'polypeptide(L)'
;MECLTKMDGIFADMLEEFMGSALVTWVLTFDGVIDGEGPISAQYLEVNSSTQNSQKQYLELTNGIFLNEVMRVIDPNPKVERIYWEESNDEVLRVQNFSVLNRHLRSYYQENLQQLILVPLPNVAVLGRDPLTEAAVEELRNLLLLLLGCAVQVSLYFIHTLDCRARQHGECVPQQDS
;
A
#
# COMPACT_ATOMS: atom_id res chain seq x y z
N MET A 1 28.33 -12.88 17.38
CA MET A 1 27.89 -11.67 16.66
C MET A 1 28.08 -11.93 15.17
N GLU A 2 27.29 -12.85 14.62
CA GLU A 2 27.37 -13.28 13.22
C GLU A 2 25.98 -13.78 12.81
N CYS A 3 25.10 -12.85 12.47
CA CYS A 3 23.89 -13.11 11.68
C CYS A 3 23.70 -11.93 10.71
N LEU A 4 24.75 -11.58 9.96
CA LEU A 4 24.52 -10.96 8.66
C LEU A 4 24.19 -12.15 7.74
N THR A 5 22.91 -12.50 7.68
CA THR A 5 22.42 -13.54 6.78
C THR A 5 22.86 -13.19 5.37
N LYS A 6 23.75 -14.00 4.81
CA LYS A 6 24.08 -13.97 3.39
C LYS A 6 22.77 -14.18 2.63
N MET A 7 22.19 -13.11 2.10
CA MET A 7 21.03 -13.19 1.22
C MET A 7 21.40 -14.11 0.07
N ASP A 8 20.58 -15.13 -0.19
CA ASP A 8 20.80 -16.01 -1.32
C ASP A 8 20.73 -15.17 -2.61
N GLY A 9 21.74 -15.27 -3.48
CA GLY A 9 21.83 -14.42 -4.68
C GLY A 9 20.57 -14.49 -5.56
N ILE A 10 19.91 -15.65 -5.59
CA ILE A 10 18.65 -15.87 -6.30
C ILE A 10 17.51 -15.01 -5.70
N PHE A 11 17.43 -14.94 -4.36
CA PHE A 11 16.43 -14.10 -3.70
C PHE A 11 16.74 -12.61 -3.89
N ALA A 12 18.03 -12.23 -3.88
CA ALA A 12 18.43 -10.86 -4.14
C ALA A 12 18.00 -10.38 -5.54
N ASP A 13 18.19 -11.22 -6.56
CA ASP A 13 17.77 -10.92 -7.94
C ASP A 13 16.24 -10.81 -8.05
N MET A 14 15.50 -11.73 -7.42
CA MET A 14 14.03 -11.67 -7.36
C MET A 14 13.53 -10.40 -6.66
N LEU A 15 14.17 -10.05 -5.55
CA LEU A 15 13.83 -8.85 -4.78
C LEU A 15 14.10 -7.59 -5.61
N GLU A 16 15.23 -7.52 -6.32
CA GLU A 16 15.57 -6.40 -7.20
C GLU A 16 14.57 -6.27 -8.35
N GLU A 17 14.15 -7.38 -8.97
CA GLU A 17 13.10 -7.40 -9.99
C GLU A 17 11.76 -6.89 -9.41
N PHE A 18 11.38 -7.35 -8.22
CA PHE A 18 10.16 -6.91 -7.56
C PHE A 18 10.20 -5.41 -7.21
N MET A 19 11.30 -4.92 -6.65
CA MET A 19 11.48 -3.51 -6.29
C MET A 19 11.53 -2.60 -7.53
N GLY A 20 12.05 -3.10 -8.66
CA GLY A 20 12.02 -2.42 -9.95
C GLY A 20 10.65 -2.46 -10.66
N SER A 21 9.65 -3.14 -10.10
CA SER A 21 8.34 -3.27 -10.74
C SER A 21 7.54 -1.96 -10.74
N ALA A 22 6.61 -1.84 -11.69
CA ALA A 22 5.70 -0.70 -11.77
C ALA A 22 4.82 -0.54 -10.51
N LEU A 23 4.55 -1.65 -9.79
CA LEU A 23 3.73 -1.65 -8.60
C LEU A 23 4.44 -0.97 -7.42
N VAL A 24 5.71 -1.32 -7.21
CA VAL A 24 6.56 -0.67 -6.19
C VAL A 24 6.83 0.77 -6.58
N THR A 25 7.16 1.03 -7.85
CA THR A 25 7.34 2.39 -8.36
C THR A 25 6.12 3.27 -8.09
N TRP A 26 4.91 2.74 -8.32
CA TRP A 26 3.66 3.44 -8.04
C TRP A 26 3.50 3.76 -6.54
N VAL A 27 3.68 2.80 -5.64
CA VAL A 27 3.45 3.03 -4.21
C VAL A 27 4.45 4.05 -3.65
N LEU A 28 5.69 4.05 -4.14
CA LEU A 28 6.73 5.01 -3.73
C LEU A 28 6.44 6.45 -4.20
N THR A 29 5.54 6.67 -5.15
CA THR A 29 5.13 8.05 -5.52
C THR A 29 4.43 8.79 -4.37
N PHE A 30 3.83 8.06 -3.43
CA PHE A 30 3.18 8.65 -2.25
C PHE A 30 4.18 9.15 -1.21
N ASP A 31 5.42 8.70 -1.25
CA ASP A 31 6.43 9.11 -0.26
C ASP A 31 6.73 10.61 -0.33
N GLY A 32 6.84 11.16 -1.56
CA GLY A 32 6.95 12.60 -1.75
C GLY A 32 5.68 13.39 -1.41
N VAL A 33 4.54 12.71 -1.27
CA VAL A 33 3.25 13.33 -0.91
C VAL A 33 3.04 13.37 0.61
N ILE A 34 3.54 12.36 1.33
CA ILE A 34 3.32 12.20 2.78
C ILE A 34 4.30 13.08 3.60
N ASP A 35 5.60 13.12 3.25
CA ASP A 35 6.63 13.80 4.05
C ASP A 35 7.30 15.02 3.39
N GLY A 36 6.94 15.37 2.14
CA GLY A 36 7.45 16.57 1.45
C GLY A 36 8.92 16.50 1.01
N GLU A 37 9.69 15.55 1.54
CA GLU A 37 10.86 14.94 0.90
C GLU A 37 10.52 13.49 0.60
N GLY A 38 10.41 13.11 -0.68
CA GLY A 38 10.29 11.70 -1.08
C GLY A 38 11.59 11.27 -1.72
N PRO A 39 12.23 10.12 -1.40
CA PRO A 39 11.77 8.73 -1.60
C PRO A 39 12.36 7.73 -0.55
N ILE A 40 11.67 7.22 0.47
CA ILE A 40 12.35 6.54 1.62
C ILE A 40 13.49 7.49 2.12
N SER A 41 13.13 8.78 2.13
CA SER A 41 13.99 9.97 1.95
C SER A 41 14.83 10.30 3.18
N ALA A 42 15.98 10.94 3.10
CA ALA A 42 16.87 11.22 2.00
C ALA A 42 18.20 10.55 2.38
N GLN A 43 18.69 9.65 1.51
CA GLN A 43 20.00 9.03 1.63
C GLN A 43 21.09 10.09 1.41
N TYR A 44 21.30 10.93 2.40
CA TYR A 44 22.49 11.77 2.44
C TYR A 44 23.67 10.89 2.85
N LEU A 45 24.41 10.43 1.84
CA LEU A 45 25.77 9.85 1.90
C LEU A 45 25.93 8.32 2.00
N GLU A 46 25.36 7.49 1.11
CA GLU A 46 25.82 6.09 1.03
C GLU A 46 26.01 5.55 -0.40
N VAL A 47 27.27 5.25 -0.72
CA VAL A 47 27.80 4.67 -1.97
C VAL A 47 27.65 3.14 -1.92
N ASN A 48 26.44 2.66 -1.65
CA ASN A 48 26.17 1.23 -1.50
C ASN A 48 25.77 0.62 -2.85
N SER A 49 25.95 -0.69 -3.02
CA SER A 49 25.49 -1.41 -4.20
C SER A 49 23.97 -1.29 -4.37
N SER A 50 23.47 -1.27 -5.62
CA SER A 50 22.03 -1.15 -5.95
C SER A 50 21.16 -2.12 -5.14
N THR A 51 21.62 -3.36 -4.98
CA THR A 51 20.93 -4.42 -4.25
C THR A 51 20.73 -4.11 -2.75
N GLN A 52 21.69 -3.45 -2.09
CA GLN A 52 21.54 -3.06 -0.68
C GLN A 52 20.51 -1.95 -0.50
N ASN A 53 20.37 -1.07 -1.50
CA ASN A 53 19.33 -0.05 -1.49
C ASN A 53 17.94 -0.67 -1.64
N SER A 54 17.77 -1.59 -2.60
CA SER A 54 16.51 -2.33 -2.81
C SER A 54 16.07 -3.10 -1.57
N GLN A 55 17.00 -3.77 -0.87
CA GLN A 55 16.69 -4.46 0.38
C GLN A 55 16.23 -3.52 1.49
N LYS A 56 16.94 -2.40 1.69
CA LYS A 56 16.55 -1.41 2.70
C LYS A 56 15.15 -0.86 2.40
N GLN A 57 14.90 -0.49 1.16
CA GLN A 57 13.60 0.03 0.75
C GLN A 57 12.48 -0.99 0.94
N TYR A 58 12.75 -2.26 0.64
CA TYR A 58 11.80 -3.34 0.90
C TYR A 58 11.51 -3.53 2.39
N LEU A 59 12.50 -3.39 3.26
CA LEU A 59 12.31 -3.45 4.72
C LEU A 59 11.43 -2.29 5.23
N GLU A 60 11.57 -1.10 4.65
CA GLU A 60 10.68 0.04 4.95
C GLU A 60 9.24 -0.21 4.49
N LEU A 61 9.04 -0.85 3.33
CA LEU A 61 7.68 -1.26 2.92
C LEU A 61 7.10 -2.33 3.86
N THR A 62 7.95 -3.27 4.30
CA THR A 62 7.51 -4.41 5.13
C THR A 62 7.36 -4.10 6.61
N ASN A 63 7.76 -2.91 7.08
CA ASN A 63 7.41 -2.45 8.43
C ASN A 63 5.90 -2.15 8.59
N GLY A 64 5.19 -2.02 7.46
CA GLY A 64 3.75 -1.79 7.36
C GLY A 64 3.31 -0.35 7.69
N ILE A 65 4.19 0.52 8.15
CA ILE A 65 3.88 1.90 8.54
C ILE A 65 3.56 2.73 7.30
N PHE A 66 4.49 2.77 6.35
CA PHE A 66 4.34 3.53 5.10
C PHE A 66 3.06 3.14 4.35
N LEU A 67 2.79 1.85 4.23
CA LEU A 67 1.61 1.36 3.51
C LEU A 67 0.29 1.70 4.21
N ASN A 68 0.27 1.79 5.54
CA ASN A 68 -0.89 2.31 6.25
C ASN A 68 -1.10 3.80 5.97
N GLU A 69 -0.04 4.61 5.89
CA GLU A 69 -0.15 6.03 5.51
C GLU A 69 -0.66 6.20 4.07
N VAL A 70 -0.16 5.40 3.13
CA VAL A 70 -0.69 5.38 1.75
C VAL A 70 -2.19 5.10 1.75
N MET A 71 -2.66 4.12 2.54
CA MET A 71 -4.10 3.83 2.64
C MET A 71 -4.89 5.00 3.25
N ARG A 72 -4.32 5.77 4.18
CA ARG A 72 -4.97 6.99 4.73
C ARG A 72 -5.05 8.12 3.70
N VAL A 73 -4.09 8.22 2.78
CA VAL A 73 -4.18 9.15 1.65
C VAL A 73 -5.30 8.73 0.69
N ILE A 74 -5.45 7.43 0.45
CA ILE A 74 -6.50 6.87 -0.43
C ILE A 74 -7.89 7.03 0.20
N ASP A 75 -8.03 6.72 1.48
CA ASP A 75 -9.27 6.83 2.24
C ASP A 75 -9.06 7.72 3.49
N PRO A 76 -9.35 9.04 3.37
CA PRO A 76 -9.10 10.01 4.43
C PRO A 76 -10.11 9.94 5.59
N ASN A 77 -11.16 9.11 5.49
CA ASN A 77 -12.11 8.88 6.58
C ASN A 77 -12.09 7.42 7.08
N PRO A 78 -10.93 6.91 7.53
CA PRO A 78 -10.82 5.55 7.98
C PRO A 78 -11.68 5.35 9.24
N LYS A 79 -12.62 4.40 9.19
CA LYS A 79 -13.33 3.93 10.39
C LYS A 79 -12.46 3.04 11.29
N VAL A 80 -11.18 2.89 10.97
CA VAL A 80 -10.25 1.89 11.51
C VAL A 80 -9.17 2.54 12.38
N GLU A 81 -8.69 1.79 13.39
CA GLU A 81 -7.80 2.21 14.50
C GLU A 81 -6.48 2.92 14.12
N ARG A 82 -5.78 3.42 15.16
CA ARG A 82 -4.44 4.05 15.07
C ARG A 82 -3.37 3.10 14.52
N ILE A 83 -2.39 3.67 13.83
CA ILE A 83 -1.13 3.00 13.45
C ILE A 83 -0.21 2.95 14.67
N TYR A 84 0.57 1.87 14.80
CA TYR A 84 1.53 1.69 15.87
C TYR A 84 2.92 2.12 15.39
N TRP A 85 3.40 3.25 15.92
CA TRP A 85 4.62 3.96 15.50
C TRP A 85 5.86 3.63 16.37
N GLU A 86 5.90 2.52 17.09
CA GLU A 86 7.07 2.22 17.93
C GLU A 86 8.31 1.88 17.09
N GLU A 87 9.43 2.55 17.36
CA GLU A 87 10.74 2.42 16.68
C GLU A 87 11.41 1.04 16.81
N SER A 88 10.79 0.11 17.53
CA SER A 88 11.28 -1.26 17.65
C SER A 88 10.89 -2.02 16.38
N ASN A 89 11.86 -2.50 15.60
CA ASN A 89 11.62 -3.39 14.45
C ASN A 89 11.19 -4.81 14.91
N ASP A 90 10.15 -4.86 15.73
CA ASP A 90 9.60 -6.06 16.34
C ASP A 90 8.64 -6.73 15.34
N GLU A 91 8.81 -8.04 15.17
CA GLU A 91 7.88 -8.90 14.43
C GLU A 91 6.43 -8.61 14.83
N VAL A 92 6.17 -8.46 16.13
CA VAL A 92 4.82 -8.24 16.65
C VAL A 92 4.23 -6.94 16.12
N LEU A 93 5.02 -5.87 16.07
CA LEU A 93 4.59 -4.56 15.57
C LEU A 93 4.32 -4.60 14.06
N ARG A 94 5.18 -5.26 13.27
CA ARG A 94 4.95 -5.43 11.83
C ARG A 94 3.65 -6.19 11.55
N VAL A 95 3.42 -7.30 12.26
CA VAL A 95 2.18 -8.07 12.15
C VAL A 95 0.96 -7.22 12.52
N GLN A 96 1.05 -6.40 13.57
CA GLN A 96 -0.02 -5.48 13.97
C GLN A 96 -0.29 -4.40 12.92
N ASN A 97 0.75 -3.76 12.38
CA ASN A 97 0.62 -2.76 11.33
C ASN A 97 -0.06 -3.34 10.08
N PHE A 98 0.33 -4.53 9.63
CA PHE A 98 -0.36 -5.21 8.54
C PHE A 98 -1.79 -5.63 8.88
N SER A 99 -2.07 -5.99 10.14
CA SER A 99 -3.43 -6.31 10.59
C SER A 99 -4.35 -5.09 10.54
N VAL A 100 -3.85 -3.91 10.93
CA VAL A 100 -4.56 -2.64 10.79
C VAL A 100 -4.87 -2.36 9.31
N LEU A 101 -3.87 -2.50 8.44
CA LEU A 101 -4.01 -2.29 7.00
C LEU A 101 -5.04 -3.23 6.37
N ASN A 102 -4.98 -4.53 6.69
CA ASN A 102 -5.93 -5.51 6.18
C ASN A 102 -7.37 -5.20 6.59
N ARG A 103 -7.58 -4.77 7.83
CA ARG A 103 -8.90 -4.35 8.30
C ARG A 103 -9.39 -3.10 7.57
N HIS A 104 -8.51 -2.14 7.29
CA HIS A 104 -8.85 -0.94 6.52
C HIS A 104 -9.21 -1.30 5.08
N LEU A 105 -8.37 -2.08 4.39
CA LEU A 105 -8.65 -2.59 3.04
C LEU A 105 -10.01 -3.31 2.99
N ARG A 106 -10.26 -4.23 3.92
CA ARG A 106 -11.54 -4.97 3.97
C ARG A 106 -12.73 -4.03 4.14
N SER A 107 -12.65 -3.09 5.07
CA SER A 107 -13.71 -2.13 5.34
C SER A 107 -13.96 -1.26 4.11
N TYR A 108 -12.90 -0.80 3.44
CA TYR A 108 -13.01 0.02 2.23
C TYR A 108 -13.69 -0.73 1.07
N TYR A 109 -13.24 -1.96 0.77
CA TYR A 109 -13.86 -2.78 -0.29
C TYR A 109 -15.31 -3.14 0.00
N GLN A 110 -15.62 -3.53 1.24
CA GLN A 110 -16.96 -4.02 1.57
C GLN A 110 -17.95 -2.90 1.84
N GLU A 111 -17.54 -1.83 2.52
CA GLU A 111 -18.46 -0.77 2.95
C GLU A 111 -18.51 0.40 1.96
N ASN A 112 -17.37 0.83 1.42
CA ASN A 112 -17.33 1.99 0.53
C ASN A 112 -17.62 1.56 -0.91
N LEU A 113 -16.97 0.50 -1.37
CA LEU A 113 -17.08 0.02 -2.75
C LEU A 113 -18.23 -0.97 -2.94
N GLN A 114 -18.72 -1.61 -1.87
CA GLN A 114 -19.71 -2.69 -1.94
C GLN A 114 -19.29 -3.84 -2.85
N GLN A 115 -17.98 -4.13 -2.90
CA GLN A 115 -17.40 -5.18 -3.72
C GLN A 115 -16.84 -6.31 -2.85
N LEU A 116 -17.05 -7.55 -3.28
CA LEU A 116 -16.46 -8.70 -2.62
C LEU A 116 -15.01 -8.87 -3.09
N ILE A 117 -14.06 -8.89 -2.15
CA ILE A 117 -12.68 -9.25 -2.44
C ILE A 117 -12.64 -10.76 -2.74
N LEU A 118 -12.42 -11.12 -4.01
CA LEU A 118 -12.29 -12.52 -4.44
C LEU A 118 -10.86 -13.06 -4.25
N VAL A 119 -9.89 -12.17 -4.15
CA VAL A 119 -8.50 -12.50 -3.79
C VAL A 119 -8.42 -12.65 -2.27
N PRO A 120 -7.76 -13.68 -1.72
CA PRO A 120 -7.55 -13.77 -0.28
C PRO A 120 -6.80 -12.53 0.22
N LEU A 121 -7.18 -12.02 1.39
CA LEU A 121 -6.42 -10.96 2.05
C LEU A 121 -5.02 -11.48 2.36
N PRO A 122 -3.99 -10.62 2.25
CA PRO A 122 -2.62 -11.03 2.39
C PRO A 122 -2.35 -11.54 3.81
N ASN A 123 -1.54 -12.59 3.92
CA ASN A 123 -1.24 -13.22 5.18
C ASN A 123 -0.25 -12.37 6.00
N VAL A 124 -0.80 -11.58 6.94
CA VAL A 124 -0.04 -10.66 7.80
C VAL A 124 1.04 -11.35 8.64
N ALA A 125 0.88 -12.64 8.94
CA ALA A 125 1.90 -13.40 9.67
C ALA A 125 3.10 -13.70 8.78
N VAL A 126 2.88 -14.07 7.51
CA VAL A 126 3.98 -14.31 6.57
C VAL A 126 4.77 -13.02 6.35
N LEU A 127 4.08 -11.89 6.15
CA LEU A 127 4.71 -10.59 5.98
C LEU A 127 5.44 -10.07 7.22
N GLY A 128 4.81 -10.18 8.39
CA GLY A 128 5.34 -9.57 9.61
C GLY A 128 6.43 -10.39 10.29
N ARG A 129 6.40 -11.73 10.18
CA ARG A 129 7.38 -12.60 10.85
C ARG A 129 8.75 -12.59 10.20
N ASP A 130 8.80 -12.93 8.92
CA ASP A 130 10.04 -12.98 8.16
C ASP A 130 9.84 -12.35 6.77
N PRO A 131 10.14 -11.04 6.64
CA PRO A 131 9.92 -10.33 5.40
C PRO A 131 10.90 -10.78 4.30
N LEU A 132 12.05 -11.37 4.63
CA LEU A 132 13.07 -11.74 3.62
C LEU A 132 12.84 -13.16 3.09
N THR A 133 11.60 -13.45 2.70
CA THR A 133 11.18 -14.73 2.13
C THR A 133 10.41 -14.52 0.83
N GLU A 134 10.49 -15.48 -0.09
CA GLU A 134 9.73 -15.46 -1.35
C GLU A 134 8.22 -15.30 -1.10
N ALA A 135 7.70 -16.04 -0.12
CA ALA A 135 6.31 -15.95 0.29
C ALA A 135 5.93 -14.53 0.78
N ALA A 136 6.79 -13.87 1.56
CA ALA A 136 6.53 -12.49 1.98
C ALA A 136 6.54 -11.50 0.81
N VAL A 137 7.41 -11.68 -0.18
CA VAL A 137 7.40 -10.86 -1.41
C VAL A 137 6.09 -11.03 -2.19
N GLU A 138 5.59 -12.28 -2.32
CA GLU A 138 4.31 -12.55 -2.97
C GLU A 138 3.11 -11.96 -2.22
N GLU A 139 3.09 -12.10 -0.89
CA GLU A 139 2.05 -11.52 -0.04
C GLU A 139 2.07 -9.98 -0.12
N LEU A 140 3.25 -9.37 -0.19
CA LEU A 140 3.38 -7.93 -0.34
C LEU A 140 2.89 -7.48 -1.72
N ARG A 141 3.20 -8.24 -2.77
CA ARG A 141 2.70 -7.98 -4.13
C ARG A 141 1.18 -7.99 -4.16
N ASN A 142 0.54 -8.99 -3.54
CA ASN A 142 -0.91 -9.10 -3.46
C ASN A 142 -1.50 -7.91 -2.68
N LEU A 143 -0.88 -7.52 -1.57
CA LEU A 143 -1.27 -6.37 -0.77
C LEU A 143 -1.20 -5.06 -1.57
N LEU A 144 -0.09 -4.82 -2.29
CA LEU A 144 0.07 -3.63 -3.13
C LEU A 144 -0.95 -3.60 -4.28
N LEU A 145 -1.32 -4.74 -4.86
CA LEU A 145 -2.38 -4.82 -5.87
C LEU A 145 -3.76 -4.43 -5.30
N LEU A 146 -4.06 -4.82 -4.07
CA LEU A 146 -5.28 -4.39 -3.38
C LEU A 146 -5.26 -2.88 -3.12
N LEU A 147 -4.13 -2.32 -2.66
CA LEU A 147 -3.99 -0.87 -2.50
C LEU A 147 -4.18 -0.12 -3.83
N LEU A 148 -3.59 -0.62 -4.91
CA LEU A 148 -3.76 -0.06 -6.25
C LEU A 148 -5.23 -0.12 -6.68
N GLY A 149 -5.91 -1.23 -6.41
CA GLY A 149 -7.34 -1.38 -6.67
C GLY A 149 -8.16 -0.32 -5.93
N CYS A 150 -7.86 -0.06 -4.65
CA CYS A 150 -8.50 1.03 -3.91
C CYS A 150 -8.28 2.39 -4.59
N ALA A 151 -7.03 2.72 -4.94
CA ALA A 151 -6.67 4.01 -5.53
C ALA A 151 -7.33 4.26 -6.89
N VAL A 152 -7.38 3.25 -7.77
CA VAL A 152 -8.02 3.37 -9.09
C VAL A 152 -9.53 3.48 -8.97
N GLN A 153 -10.13 2.83 -7.96
CA GLN A 153 -11.57 2.90 -7.78
C GLN A 153 -12.01 4.27 -7.23
N VAL A 154 -11.21 4.95 -6.39
CA VAL A 154 -11.53 6.33 -5.95
C VAL A 154 -11.86 7.23 -7.14
N SER A 155 -11.05 7.19 -8.20
CA SER A 155 -11.25 8.02 -9.40
C SER A 155 -12.48 7.60 -10.21
N LEU A 156 -12.82 6.31 -10.27
CA LEU A 156 -14.03 5.83 -10.94
C LEU A 156 -15.31 6.25 -10.21
N TYR A 157 -15.35 6.12 -8.88
CA TYR A 157 -16.50 6.57 -8.08
C TYR A 157 -16.65 8.08 -8.14
N PHE A 158 -15.54 8.83 -8.19
CA PHE A 158 -15.59 10.29 -8.34
C PHE A 158 -16.18 10.70 -9.70
N ILE A 159 -15.73 10.10 -10.81
CA ILE A 159 -16.28 10.36 -12.15
C ILE A 159 -17.77 9.99 -12.21
N HIS A 160 -18.15 8.83 -11.68
CA HIS A 160 -19.56 8.40 -11.66
C HIS A 160 -20.43 9.31 -10.79
N THR A 161 -19.91 9.79 -9.65
CA THR A 161 -20.62 10.73 -8.77
C THR A 161 -20.80 12.09 -9.45
N LEU A 162 -19.77 12.58 -10.14
CA LEU A 162 -19.87 13.82 -10.93
C LEU A 162 -20.85 13.68 -12.09
N ASP A 163 -20.86 12.55 -12.81
CA ASP A 163 -21.81 12.30 -13.91
C ASP A 163 -23.25 12.21 -13.38
N CYS A 164 -23.47 11.52 -12.25
CA CYS A 164 -24.78 11.46 -11.59
C CYS A 164 -25.26 12.85 -11.13
N ARG A 165 -24.35 13.67 -10.58
CA ARG A 165 -24.67 15.02 -10.10
C ARG A 165 -24.89 16.01 -11.25
N ALA A 166 -24.16 15.86 -12.36
CA ALA A 166 -24.38 16.63 -13.57
C ALA A 166 -25.74 16.31 -14.22
N ARG A 167 -26.15 15.03 -14.23
CA ARG A 167 -27.49 14.63 -14.71
C ARG A 167 -28.63 15.11 -13.81
N GLN A 168 -28.48 15.04 -12.49
CA GLN A 168 -29.50 15.55 -11.55
C GLN A 168 -29.71 17.07 -11.63
N HIS A 169 -28.71 17.84 -12.06
CA HIS A 169 -28.84 19.27 -12.31
C HIS A 169 -29.22 19.63 -13.77
N GLY A 170 -29.29 18.65 -14.68
CA GLY A 170 -29.57 18.84 -16.11
C GLY A 170 -31.01 18.56 -16.57
N GLU A 171 -31.87 17.96 -15.72
CA GLU A 171 -33.24 17.59 -16.10
C GLU A 171 -34.28 18.24 -15.18
N CYS A 172 -34.60 19.52 -15.41
CA CYS A 172 -35.84 20.14 -14.93
C CYS A 172 -36.26 21.31 -15.83
N VAL A 173 -36.86 21.00 -16.97
CA VAL A 173 -37.92 21.85 -17.53
C VAL A 173 -39.03 20.91 -18.02
N PRO A 174 -40.17 20.81 -17.32
CA PRO A 174 -41.35 20.21 -17.93
C PRO A 174 -41.80 21.16 -19.05
N GLN A 175 -41.73 20.70 -20.29
CA GLN A 175 -42.45 21.35 -21.39
C GLN A 175 -43.94 21.27 -21.05
N GLN A 176 -44.49 22.41 -20.64
CA GLN A 176 -45.93 22.58 -20.56
C GLN A 176 -46.49 22.54 -21.98
N ASP A 177 -47.29 21.51 -22.25
CA ASP A 177 -48.21 21.48 -23.38
C ASP A 177 -49.12 22.72 -23.33
N SER A 178 -49.15 23.48 -24.42
CA SER A 178 -50.22 24.41 -24.79
C SER A 178 -50.20 24.64 -26.29
#